data_AF-A0A6L6C5Z5-F1
#
_entry.id   AF-A0A6L6C5Z5-F1
#
_cell.length_a   1.000
_cell.length_b   1.000
_cell.length_c   1.000
_cell.angle_alpha   90.00
_cell.angle_beta   90.00
_cell.angle_gamma   90.00
#
_symmetry.space_group_name_H-M   'P 1'
#
loop_
_entity.id
_entity.type
_entity.pdbx_description
1 polymer ?
#
loop_
_entity_poly.entity_id
_entity_poly.type
_entity_poly.pdbx_seq_one_letter_code
_entity_poly.pdbx_strand_id
1 'polypeptide(L)'
;GFDRHLEEAAGDLGAKPLTTFRLVTMPMIMPGVLAGAMMAFALSLDDFVVSNFVSGTTLPFPVWVYGATRMGVPPQVFVFGTIIFLLGAAGAIGSLVLSRRGMKRS
;
A
#
# COMPACT_ATOMS: atom_id res chain seq x y z
N GLY A 1 -7.47 -11.72 -17.77
CA GLY A 1 -7.94 -12.98 -17.18
C GLY A 1 -6.73 -13.74 -16.68
N PHE A 2 -6.85 -14.50 -15.60
CA PHE A 2 -5.75 -15.30 -15.05
C PHE A 2 -5.50 -16.50 -15.98
N ASP A 3 -4.36 -16.55 -16.67
CA ASP A 3 -4.03 -17.66 -17.57
C ASP A 3 -3.56 -18.88 -16.77
N ARG A 4 -4.52 -19.77 -16.46
CA ARG A 4 -4.29 -21.06 -15.77
C ARG A 4 -3.27 -21.95 -16.50
N HIS A 5 -3.09 -21.74 -17.80
CA HIS A 5 -2.12 -22.45 -18.63
C HIS A 5 -0.66 -22.27 -18.16
N LEU A 6 -0.30 -21.13 -17.57
CA LEU A 6 1.07 -20.92 -17.03
C LEU A 6 1.31 -21.73 -15.74
N GLU A 7 0.27 -21.95 -14.94
CA GLU A 7 0.33 -22.73 -13.71
C GLU A 7 0.34 -24.24 -14.02
N GLU A 8 -0.45 -24.65 -15.01
CA GLU A 8 -0.47 -26.01 -15.56
C GLU A 8 0.87 -26.39 -16.20
N ALA A 9 1.48 -25.51 -17.01
CA ALA A 9 2.78 -25.75 -17.63
C ALA A 9 3.94 -25.88 -16.61
N ALA A 10 3.87 -25.16 -15.49
CA ALA A 10 4.84 -25.30 -14.40
C ALA A 10 4.65 -26.62 -13.62
N GLY A 11 3.40 -27.08 -13.51
CA GLY A 11 3.07 -28.40 -12.98
C GLY A 11 3.58 -29.54 -13.87
N ASP A 12 3.43 -29.41 -15.19
CA ASP A 12 3.90 -30.39 -16.18
C ASP A 12 5.44 -30.54 -16.21
N LEU A 13 6.18 -29.48 -15.84
CA LEU A 13 7.63 -29.50 -15.67
C LEU A 13 8.12 -30.07 -14.33
N GLY A 14 7.21 -30.54 -13.45
CA GLY A 14 7.53 -31.19 -12.18
C GLY A 14 7.87 -30.22 -11.03
N ALA A 15 7.52 -28.93 -11.15
CA ALA A 15 7.76 -27.96 -10.08
C ALA A 15 6.80 -28.19 -8.91
N LYS A 16 7.33 -28.23 -7.67
CA LYS A 16 6.52 -28.30 -6.45
C LYS A 16 5.54 -27.12 -6.38
N PRO A 17 4.31 -27.29 -5.85
CA PRO A 17 3.29 -26.24 -5.78
C PRO A 17 3.76 -24.93 -5.13
N LEU A 18 4.61 -25.04 -4.10
CA LEU A 18 5.19 -23.88 -3.42
C LEU A 18 6.18 -23.10 -4.31
N THR A 19 6.89 -23.80 -5.20
CA THR A 19 7.80 -23.21 -6.19
C THR A 19 7.00 -22.48 -7.26
N THR A 20 5.96 -23.11 -7.81
CA THR A 20 5.04 -22.49 -8.78
C THR A 20 4.37 -21.24 -8.19
N PHE A 21 3.87 -21.32 -6.96
CA PHE A 21 3.27 -20.17 -6.29
C PHE A 21 4.25 -19.00 -6.16
N ARG A 22 5.49 -19.22 -5.71
CA ARG A 22 6.46 -18.14 -5.49
C ARG A 22 7.05 -17.56 -6.77
N LEU A 23 7.21 -18.37 -7.81
CA LEU A 23 7.87 -17.95 -9.06
C LEU A 23 6.90 -17.51 -10.16
N VAL A 24 5.65 -17.98 -10.14
CA VAL A 24 4.66 -17.75 -11.20
C VAL A 24 3.48 -16.96 -10.66
N THR A 25 2.80 -17.48 -9.64
CA THR A 25 1.56 -16.88 -9.11
C THR A 25 1.85 -15.56 -8.38
N MET A 26 2.83 -15.54 -7.46
CA MET A 26 3.15 -14.38 -6.62
C MET A 26 3.62 -13.15 -7.42
N PRO A 27 4.52 -13.26 -8.42
CA PRO A 27 4.89 -12.12 -9.26
C PRO A 27 3.73 -11.61 -10.12
N MET A 28 2.84 -12.50 -10.58
CA MET A 28 1.67 -12.11 -11.38
C MET A 28 0.64 -11.33 -10.57
N ILE A 29 0.38 -11.70 -9.31
CA ILE A 29 -0.58 -10.99 -8.45
C ILE A 29 0.05 -9.81 -7.69
N MET A 30 1.39 -9.74 -7.63
CA MET A 30 2.14 -8.69 -6.94
C MET A 30 1.67 -7.26 -7.24
N PRO A 31 1.43 -6.84 -8.51
CA PRO A 31 0.92 -5.49 -8.79
C PRO A 31 -0.46 -5.24 -8.17
N GLY A 32 -1.34 -6.25 -8.13
CA GLY A 32 -2.65 -6.15 -7.48
C GLY A 32 -2.54 -6.07 -5.96
N VAL A 33 -1.63 -6.85 -5.35
CA VAL A 33 -1.34 -6.80 -3.91
C VAL A 33 -0.76 -5.44 -3.51
N LEU A 34 0.16 -4.88 -4.31
CA LEU A 34 0.70 -3.53 -4.11
C LEU A 34 -0.38 -2.45 -4.18
N ALA A 35 -1.29 -2.54 -5.16
CA ALA A 35 -2.42 -1.62 -5.26
C ALA A 35 -3.35 -1.71 -4.02
N GLY A 36 -3.67 -2.93 -3.57
CA GLY A 36 -4.46 -3.14 -2.35
C GLY A 36 -3.76 -2.65 -1.09
N ALA A 37 -2.44 -2.84 -0.98
CA ALA A 37 -1.63 -2.35 0.14
C ALA A 37 -1.60 -0.82 0.20
N MET A 38 -1.46 -0.14 -0.95
CA MET A 38 -1.52 1.31 -1.03
C MET A 38 -2.91 1.86 -0.65
N MET A 39 -3.98 1.18 -1.07
CA MET A 39 -5.36 1.52 -0.71
C MET A 39 -5.59 1.37 0.81
N ALA A 40 -5.16 0.26 1.39
CA ALA A 40 -5.26 0.01 2.84
C ALA A 40 -4.43 1.02 3.66
N PHE A 41 -3.25 1.40 3.17
CA PHE A 41 -2.42 2.44 3.76
C PHE A 41 -3.11 3.82 3.72
N ALA A 42 -3.69 4.18 2.58
CA ALA A 42 -4.44 5.43 2.44
C ALA A 42 -5.64 5.50 3.40
N LEU A 43 -6.40 4.40 3.51
CA LEU A 43 -7.52 4.30 4.45
C LEU A 43 -7.06 4.36 5.91
N SER A 44 -5.92 3.77 6.26
CA SER A 44 -5.38 3.84 7.63
C SER A 44 -4.97 5.26 8.05
N LEU A 45 -4.55 6.10 7.10
CA LEU A 45 -4.24 7.51 7.36
C LEU A 45 -5.51 8.37 7.45
N ASP A 46 -6.58 7.96 6.78
CA ASP A 46 -7.89 8.63 6.75
C ASP A 46 -8.79 8.27 7.95
N ASP A 47 -8.46 7.20 8.70
CA ASP A 47 -9.27 6.72 9.83
C ASP A 47 -9.15 7.57 11.12
N PHE A 48 -9.03 8.89 10.98
CA PHE A 48 -9.19 9.87 12.05
C PHE A 48 -10.50 9.65 12.83
N VAL A 49 -11.57 9.23 12.14
CA VAL A 49 -12.89 9.05 12.73
C VAL A 49 -12.89 7.94 13.78
N VAL A 50 -12.45 6.72 13.45
CA VAL A 50 -12.39 5.62 14.43
C VAL A 50 -11.35 5.93 15.52
N SER A 51 -10.21 6.50 15.13
CA SER A 51 -9.20 6.95 16.08
C SER A 51 -9.80 7.88 17.13
N ASN A 52 -10.56 8.91 16.73
CA ASN A 52 -11.20 9.86 17.63
C ASN A 52 -12.20 9.20 18.60
N PHE A 53 -12.91 8.15 18.17
CA PHE A 53 -13.88 7.45 19.03
C PHE A 53 -13.25 6.41 19.99
N VAL A 54 -12.06 5.88 19.68
CA VAL A 54 -11.39 4.82 20.46
C VAL A 54 -10.17 5.30 21.26
N SER A 55 -9.66 6.51 20.98
CA SER A 55 -8.37 7.01 21.48
C SER A 55 -8.18 6.99 23.01
N GLY A 56 -9.24 7.10 23.81
CA GLY A 56 -9.16 7.08 25.27
C GLY A 56 -8.10 8.08 25.80
N THR A 57 -6.94 7.57 26.24
CA THR A 57 -5.80 8.34 26.77
C THR A 57 -4.66 8.60 25.79
N THR A 58 -4.67 7.98 24.60
CA THR A 58 -3.61 8.14 23.59
C THR A 58 -4.11 9.11 22.53
N LEU A 59 -3.35 10.15 22.20
CA LEU A 59 -3.73 11.14 21.17
C LEU A 59 -3.03 10.81 19.85
N PRO A 60 -3.71 10.12 18.91
CA PRO A 60 -3.16 9.83 17.60
C PRO A 60 -3.03 11.13 16.80
N PHE A 61 -2.03 11.15 15.92
CA PHE A 61 -1.64 12.33 15.15
C PHE A 61 -2.83 13.09 14.51
N PRO A 62 -3.82 12.44 13.88
CA PRO A 62 -4.95 13.13 13.25
C PRO A 62 -5.84 13.88 14.26
N VAL A 63 -6.04 13.30 15.45
CA VAL A 63 -6.82 13.92 16.55
C VAL A 63 -6.11 15.14 17.11
N TRP A 64 -4.78 15.07 17.24
CA TRP A 64 -3.97 16.20 17.65
C TRP A 64 -4.01 17.35 16.63
N VAL A 65 -3.91 17.07 15.33
CA VAL A 65 -4.01 18.09 14.26
C VAL A 65 -5.37 18.80 14.29
N TYR A 66 -6.46 18.05 14.47
CA TYR A 66 -7.81 18.62 14.55
C TYR A 66 -7.96 19.58 15.74
N GLY A 67 -7.44 19.20 16.91
CA GLY A 67 -7.42 20.07 18.09
C GLY A 67 -6.50 21.28 17.91
N ALA A 68 -5.31 21.09 17.35
CA ALA A 68 -4.32 22.14 17.15
C ALA A 68 -4.78 23.22 16.15
N THR A 69 -5.56 22.84 15.13
CA THR A 69 -6.11 23.79 14.15
C THR A 69 -7.02 24.84 14.81
N ARG A 70 -7.66 24.53 15.95
CA ARG A 70 -8.50 25.48 16.70
C ARG A 70 -7.71 26.54 17.47
N MET A 71 -6.42 26.29 17.74
CA MET A 71 -5.52 27.21 18.48
C MET A 71 -4.51 27.91 17.57
N GLY A 72 -4.60 27.71 16.24
CA GLY A 72 -3.62 28.12 15.25
C GLY A 72 -2.72 26.95 14.84
N VAL A 73 -2.57 26.71 13.53
CA VAL A 73 -1.87 25.54 12.98
C VAL A 73 -0.39 25.59 13.36
N PRO A 74 0.10 24.70 14.25
CA PRO A 74 1.51 24.70 14.60
C PRO A 74 2.35 24.22 13.41
N PRO A 75 3.58 24.72 13.23
CA PRO A 75 4.44 24.37 12.09
C PRO A 75 4.67 22.85 11.92
N GLN A 76 4.57 22.09 13.01
CA GLN A 76 4.74 20.65 13.04
C GLN A 76 3.75 19.93 12.12
N VAL A 77 2.51 20.43 11.97
CA VAL A 77 1.49 19.83 11.10
C VAL A 77 1.98 19.77 9.65
N PHE A 78 2.61 20.84 9.17
CA PHE A 78 3.16 20.89 7.81
C PHE A 78 4.32 19.91 7.62
N VAL A 79 5.18 19.74 8.64
CA VAL A 79 6.28 18.77 8.60
C VAL A 79 5.75 17.35 8.42
N PHE A 80 4.82 16.92 9.28
CA PHE A 80 4.22 15.59 9.15
C PHE A 80 3.43 15.42 7.85
N GLY A 81 2.70 16.47 7.41
CA GLY A 81 2.00 16.47 6.12
C GLY A 81 2.94 16.25 4.93
N THR A 82 4.09 16.93 4.90
CA THR A 82 5.10 16.72 3.85
C THR A 82 5.71 15.31 3.89
N ILE A 83 5.99 14.75 5.06
CA ILE A 83 6.51 13.38 5.19
C ILE A 83 5.50 12.36 4.67
N ILE A 84 4.24 12.46 5.08
CA ILE A 84 3.17 11.55 4.65
C ILE A 84 2.96 11.65 3.14
N PHE A 85 2.95 12.87 2.60
CA PHE A 85 2.85 13.12 1.16
C PHE A 85 4.02 12.48 0.40
N LEU A 86 5.26 12.68 0.86
CA LEU A 86 6.44 12.10 0.23
C LEU A 86 6.44 10.56 0.28
N LEU A 87 6.02 9.96 1.38
CA LEU A 87 5.87 8.50 1.50
C LEU A 87 4.82 7.96 0.53
N GLY A 88 3.65 8.61 0.46
CA GLY A 88 2.59 8.25 -0.47
C GLY A 88 3.04 8.41 -1.93
N ALA A 89 3.68 9.53 -2.27
CA ALA A 89 4.21 9.79 -3.60
C ALA A 89 5.31 8.78 -3.99
N ALA A 90 6.24 8.47 -3.09
CA ALA A 90 7.28 7.47 -3.32
C ALA A 90 6.69 6.08 -3.53
N GLY A 91 5.69 5.68 -2.73
CA GLY A 91 4.96 4.42 -2.90
C GLY A 91 4.23 4.35 -4.24
N ALA A 92 3.52 5.42 -4.62
CA ALA A 92 2.81 5.50 -5.90
C ALA A 92 3.77 5.46 -7.10
N ILE A 93 4.86 6.21 -7.05
CA ILE A 93 5.90 6.19 -8.09
C ILE A 93 6.57 4.81 -8.16
N GLY A 94 6.89 4.20 -7.02
CA GLY A 94 7.45 2.85 -6.95
C GLY A 94 6.53 1.82 -7.60
N SER A 95 5.23 1.87 -7.25
CA SER A 95 4.19 1.03 -7.85
C SER A 95 4.10 1.22 -9.37
N LEU A 96 4.16 2.48 -9.85
CA LEU A 96 4.13 2.78 -11.28
C LEU A 96 5.38 2.27 -12.01
N VAL A 97 6.56 2.40 -11.40
CA VAL A 97 7.82 1.91 -11.98
C VAL A 97 7.84 0.39 -12.06
N LEU A 98 7.39 -0.30 -11.01
CA LEU A 98 7.21 -1.75 -11.01
C LEU A 98 6.21 -2.20 -12.07
N SER A 99 5.07 -1.51 -12.19
CA SER A 99 4.05 -1.80 -13.20
C SER A 99 4.57 -1.58 -14.63
N ARG A 100 5.37 -0.53 -14.86
CA ARG A 100 6.01 -0.27 -16.16
C ARG A 100 7.06 -1.32 -16.53
N ARG A 101 7.77 -1.90 -15.55
CA ARG A 101 8.73 -2.99 -15.78
C ARG A 101 8.04 -4.31 -16.12
N GLY A 102 6.83 -4.55 -15.60
CA GLY A 102 6.00 -5.71 -15.96
C GLY A 102 5.52 -5.70 -17.42
N MET A 103 5.13 -4.54 -17.96
CA MET A 103 4.62 -4.44 -19.34
C MET A 103 5.70 -4.57 -20.42
N LYS A 104 6.97 -4.25 -20.14
CA LYS A 104 8.06 -4.29 -21.13
C LYS A 104 8.61 -5.70 -21.42
N ARG A 105 8.04 -6.74 -20.82
CA ARG A 105 8.39 -8.15 -21.07
C ARG A 105 7.31 -8.95 -21.82
N SER A 106 6.23 -8.29 -22.27
CA SER A 106 5.25 -8.90 -23.17
C SER A 106 5.62 -8.68 -24.63
#